data_AF-A0A080Z6W7-F1
#
_entry.id   AF-A0A080Z6W7-F1
#
_cell.length_a   1.000
_cell.length_b   1.000
_cell.length_c   1.000
_cell.angle_alpha   90.00
_cell.angle_beta   90.00
_cell.angle_gamma   90.00
#
_symmetry.space_group_name_H-M   'P 1'
#
loop_
_entity.id
_entity.type
_entity.pdbx_description
1 polymer ?
#
loop_
_entity_poly.entity_id
_entity_poly.type
_entity_poly.pdbx_seq_one_letter_code
_entity_poly.pdbx_strand_id
1 'polypeptide(L)'
;MNLGSKWNPAAALTRIYGGSTNLADVLLAAEKVPSTKAIAMEILNWQVTLWLHRLMYPERVYSLLRVRESAVGDASRFLYREYIEAYREVMHLLSRNTR
;
A
#
# COMPACT_ATOMS: atom_id res chain seq x y z
N MET A 1 -1.14 7.76 -4.62
CA MET A 1 -1.22 7.61 -3.14
C MET A 1 -1.86 8.83 -2.49
N ASN A 2 -2.53 8.67 -1.34
CA ASN A 2 -3.05 9.81 -0.57
C ASN A 2 -2.04 10.16 0.53
N LEU A 3 -1.31 11.27 0.39
CA LEU A 3 -0.22 11.67 1.31
C LEU A 3 -0.61 12.86 2.23
N GLY A 4 -1.78 13.46 2.03
CA GLY A 4 -2.15 14.76 2.66
C GLY A 4 -3.07 14.68 3.87
N SER A 5 -3.57 13.49 4.22
CA SER A 5 -4.61 13.35 5.25
C SER A 5 -4.03 12.95 6.62
N LYS A 6 -4.43 13.68 7.68
CA LYS A 6 -4.12 13.32 9.08
C LYS A 6 -4.78 12.02 9.54
N TRP A 7 -5.84 11.58 8.84
CA TRP A 7 -6.54 10.34 9.14
C TRP A 7 -6.35 9.34 8.01
N ASN A 8 -6.06 8.08 8.38
CA ASN A 8 -5.88 6.98 7.45
C ASN A 8 -6.85 5.83 7.81
N PRO A 9 -7.93 5.61 7.03
CA PRO A 9 -8.92 4.56 7.30
C PRO A 9 -8.31 3.15 7.34
N ALA A 10 -7.26 2.90 6.56
CA ALA A 10 -6.60 1.60 6.51
C ALA A 10 -5.93 1.25 7.84
N ALA A 11 -5.60 2.22 8.70
CA ALA A 11 -5.08 1.94 10.04
C ALA A 11 -6.12 1.26 10.93
N ALA A 12 -7.36 1.76 10.93
CA ALA A 12 -8.46 1.17 11.69
C ALA A 12 -8.85 -0.20 11.13
N LEU A 13 -8.97 -0.32 9.80
CA LEU A 13 -9.28 -1.58 9.15
C LEU A 13 -8.17 -2.62 9.36
N THR A 14 -6.90 -2.22 9.37
CA THR A 14 -5.78 -3.14 9.65
C THR A 14 -5.95 -3.80 11.02
N ARG A 15 -6.42 -3.03 12.03
CA ARG A 15 -6.71 -3.57 13.37
C ARG A 15 -7.92 -4.52 13.35
N ILE A 16 -9.00 -4.13 12.67
CA ILE A 16 -10.24 -4.92 12.61
C ILE A 16 -10.03 -6.27 11.91
N TYR A 17 -9.29 -6.27 10.80
CA TYR A 17 -9.01 -7.48 10.02
C TYR A 17 -7.83 -8.30 10.59
N GLY A 18 -7.24 -7.88 11.71
CA GLY A 18 -6.18 -8.63 12.40
C GLY A 18 -4.79 -8.54 11.74
N GLY A 19 -4.53 -7.52 10.93
CA GLY A 19 -3.20 -7.26 10.37
C GLY A 19 -3.19 -6.76 8.93
N SER A 20 -2.03 -6.26 8.49
CA SER A 20 -1.87 -5.72 7.14
C SER A 20 -1.99 -6.78 6.06
N THR A 21 -1.52 -8.01 6.31
CA THR A 21 -1.65 -9.14 5.37
C THR A 21 -3.12 -9.46 5.12
N ASN A 22 -3.89 -9.69 6.19
CA ASN A 22 -5.30 -10.06 6.07
C ASN A 22 -6.12 -8.98 5.37
N LEU A 23 -5.90 -7.71 5.72
CA LEU A 23 -6.58 -6.60 5.05
C LEU A 23 -6.18 -6.50 3.57
N ALA A 24 -4.89 -6.61 3.24
CA ALA A 24 -4.42 -6.55 1.86
C ALA A 24 -5.02 -7.67 1.02
N ASP A 25 -5.06 -8.90 1.55
CA ASP A 25 -5.62 -10.07 0.88
C ASP A 25 -7.11 -9.88 0.54
N VAL A 26 -7.90 -9.39 1.49
CA VAL A 26 -9.34 -9.11 1.28
C VAL A 26 -9.52 -8.03 0.22
N LEU A 27 -8.73 -6.95 0.28
CA LEU A 27 -8.85 -5.84 -0.66
C LEU A 27 -8.40 -6.23 -2.07
N LEU A 28 -7.33 -7.02 -2.22
CA LEU A 28 -6.89 -7.52 -3.53
C LEU A 28 -7.91 -8.47 -4.15
N ALA A 29 -8.64 -9.25 -3.34
CA ALA A 29 -9.76 -10.05 -3.83
C ALA A 29 -10.94 -9.16 -4.25
N ALA A 30 -11.27 -8.14 -3.43
CA ALA A 30 -12.36 -7.20 -3.70
C ALA A 30 -12.07 -6.29 -4.92
N GLU A 31 -10.81 -5.96 -5.20
CA GLU A 31 -10.42 -5.14 -6.36
C GLU A 31 -10.77 -5.82 -7.69
N LYS A 32 -10.72 -7.15 -7.70
CA LYS A 32 -11.02 -7.97 -8.88
C LYS A 32 -12.52 -8.07 -9.18
N VAL A 33 -13.37 -7.72 -8.23
CA VAL A 33 -14.83 -7.77 -8.38
C VAL A 33 -15.34 -6.39 -8.79
N PRO A 34 -16.01 -6.23 -9.94
CA PRO A 34 -16.39 -4.91 -10.48
C PRO A 34 -17.17 -4.02 -9.51
N SER A 35 -18.09 -4.59 -8.71
CA SER A 35 -18.91 -3.84 -7.76
C SER A 35 -18.13 -3.30 -6.56
N THR A 36 -17.00 -3.91 -6.20
CA THR A 36 -16.15 -3.49 -5.07
C THR A 36 -14.81 -2.90 -5.50
N LYS A 37 -14.51 -2.90 -6.80
CA LYS A 37 -13.22 -2.48 -7.34
C LYS A 37 -12.80 -1.08 -6.88
N ALA A 38 -13.70 -0.10 -7.01
CA ALA A 38 -13.39 1.29 -6.71
C ALA A 38 -13.01 1.49 -5.23
N ILE A 39 -13.85 0.99 -4.31
CA ILE A 39 -13.61 1.14 -2.87
C ILE A 39 -12.41 0.31 -2.41
N ALA A 40 -12.19 -0.88 -2.98
CA ALA A 40 -11.02 -1.70 -2.67
C ALA A 40 -9.71 -1.00 -3.08
N MET A 41 -9.67 -0.42 -4.28
CA MET A 41 -8.52 0.34 -4.77
C MET A 41 -8.26 1.59 -3.94
N GLU A 42 -9.32 2.29 -3.49
CA GLU A 42 -9.19 3.42 -2.59
C GLU A 42 -8.52 3.00 -1.27
N ILE A 43 -9.03 1.96 -0.62
CA ILE A 43 -8.49 1.49 0.66
C ILE A 43 -7.06 0.93 0.49
N LEU A 44 -6.74 0.26 -0.62
CA LEU A 44 -5.38 -0.17 -0.93
C LEU A 44 -4.41 1.01 -1.04
N ASN A 45 -4.83 2.11 -1.68
CA ASN A 45 -4.02 3.34 -1.71
C ASN A 45 -3.75 3.87 -0.30
N TRP A 46 -4.75 3.89 0.57
CA TRP A 46 -4.58 4.26 1.97
C TRP A 46 -3.64 3.31 2.73
N GLN A 47 -3.73 2.02 2.45
CA GLN A 47 -2.90 1.00 3.09
C GLN A 47 -1.43 1.15 2.70
N VAL A 48 -1.15 1.40 1.43
CA VAL A 48 0.21 1.64 0.90
C VAL A 48 0.79 2.95 1.44
N THR A 49 0.00 4.03 1.52
CA THR A 49 0.39 5.26 2.24
C THR A 49 0.78 4.95 3.69
N LEU A 50 -0.04 4.17 4.41
CA LEU A 50 0.23 3.84 5.81
C LEU A 50 1.57 3.10 5.97
N TRP A 51 1.88 2.19 5.05
CA TRP A 51 3.16 1.48 5.06
C TRP A 51 4.33 2.42 4.77
N LEU A 52 4.15 3.41 3.88
CA LEU A 52 5.17 4.40 3.57
C LEU A 52 5.46 5.30 4.79
N HIS A 53 4.41 5.77 5.47
CA HIS A 53 4.56 6.55 6.71
C HIS A 53 5.30 5.78 7.80
N ARG A 54 5.21 4.44 7.78
CA ARG A 54 5.92 3.54 8.70
C ARG A 54 7.29 3.11 8.19
N LEU A 55 7.75 3.67 7.06
CA LEU A 55 9.00 3.32 6.38
C LEU A 55 9.17 1.81 6.21
N MET A 56 8.09 1.11 5.86
CA MET A 56 8.11 -0.33 5.73
C MET A 56 9.07 -0.75 4.60
N TYR A 57 9.87 -1.79 4.82
CA TYR A 57 10.80 -2.25 3.79
C TYR A 57 10.06 -2.65 2.50
N PRO A 58 10.56 -2.23 1.33
CA PRO A 58 10.01 -2.60 0.02
C PRO A 58 9.66 -4.08 -0.15
N GLU A 59 10.54 -4.97 0.30
CA GLU A 59 10.39 -6.43 0.16
C GLU A 59 9.14 -6.94 0.91
N ARG A 60 8.82 -6.31 2.04
CA ARG A 60 7.61 -6.62 2.80
C ARG A 60 6.36 -6.15 2.07
N VAL A 61 6.39 -4.94 1.49
CA VAL A 61 5.26 -4.41 0.72
C VAL A 61 5.03 -5.20 -0.57
N TYR A 62 6.12 -5.62 -1.24
CA TYR A 62 6.06 -6.53 -2.39
C TYR A 62 5.30 -7.82 -2.06
N SER A 63 5.60 -8.40 -0.89
CA SER A 63 4.96 -9.62 -0.41
C SER A 63 3.49 -9.39 -0.03
N LEU A 64 3.19 -8.29 0.68
CA LEU A 64 1.82 -7.94 1.08
C LEU A 64 0.90 -7.67 -0.11
N LEU A 65 1.43 -7.12 -1.20
CA LEU A 65 0.69 -6.88 -2.43
C LEU A 65 0.66 -8.09 -3.36
N ARG A 66 1.29 -9.23 -3.02
CA ARG A 66 1.32 -10.44 -3.88
C ARG A 66 1.80 -10.15 -5.31
N VAL A 67 2.80 -9.28 -5.44
CA VAL A 67 3.25 -8.76 -6.73
C VAL A 67 3.83 -9.87 -7.62
N ARG A 68 4.41 -10.92 -7.04
CA ARG A 68 4.96 -12.05 -7.79
C ARG A 68 3.86 -12.81 -8.53
N GLU A 69 2.72 -12.99 -7.86
CA GLU A 69 1.57 -13.76 -8.34
C GLU A 69 0.61 -12.94 -9.22
N SER A 70 0.78 -11.62 -9.29
CA SER A 70 -0.16 -10.73 -9.96
C SER A 70 0.08 -10.62 -11.47
N ALA A 71 -0.97 -10.35 -12.24
CA ALA A 71 -0.85 -10.03 -13.67
C ALA A 71 -0.08 -8.73 -13.90
N VAL A 72 0.48 -8.53 -15.10
CA VAL A 72 1.35 -7.37 -15.44
C VAL A 72 0.64 -6.02 -15.24
N GLY A 73 -0.67 -5.94 -15.49
CA GLY A 73 -1.50 -4.75 -15.30
C GLY A 73 -2.32 -4.72 -14.00
N ASP A 74 -2.04 -5.61 -13.05
CA ASP A 74 -2.78 -5.72 -11.79
C ASP A 74 -2.49 -4.54 -10.85
N ALA A 75 -3.50 -4.14 -10.06
CA ALA A 75 -3.38 -3.08 -9.06
C ALA A 75 -2.17 -3.27 -8.13
N SER A 76 -1.81 -4.51 -7.83
CA SER A 76 -0.63 -4.90 -7.04
C SER A 76 0.68 -4.34 -7.59
N ARG A 77 0.92 -4.49 -8.91
CA ARG A 77 2.15 -4.00 -9.56
C ARG A 77 2.17 -2.49 -9.68
N PHE A 78 1.01 -1.90 -9.97
CA PHE A 78 0.87 -0.45 -10.00
C PHE A 78 1.19 0.17 -8.64
N LEU A 79 0.52 -0.29 -7.58
CA LEU A 79 0.71 0.20 -6.22
C LEU A 79 2.14 0.00 -5.71
N TYR A 80 2.77 -1.13 -6.04
CA TYR A 80 4.15 -1.39 -5.64
C TYR A 80 5.14 -0.45 -6.33
N ARG A 81 4.94 -0.14 -7.62
CA ARG A 81 5.79 0.81 -8.34
C ARG A 81 5.74 2.19 -7.68
N GLU A 82 4.52 2.69 -7.46
CA GLU A 82 4.29 3.95 -6.76
C GLU A 82 4.98 3.95 -5.39
N TYR A 83 4.84 2.85 -4.63
CA TYR A 83 5.45 2.71 -3.32
C TYR A 83 6.97 2.86 -3.34
N ILE A 84 7.64 2.19 -4.29
CA ILE A 84 9.10 2.23 -4.43
C ILE A 84 9.59 3.64 -4.73
N GLU A 85 8.91 4.34 -5.64
CA GLU A 85 9.28 5.70 -6.03
C GLU A 85 9.18 6.63 -4.82
N ALA A 86 8.04 6.59 -4.11
CA ALA A 86 7.84 7.41 -2.91
C ALA A 86 8.81 7.04 -1.78
N TYR A 87 9.06 5.75 -1.55
CA TYR A 87 10.00 5.28 -0.52
C TYR A 87 11.42 5.77 -0.80
N ARG A 88 11.89 5.68 -2.05
CA ARG A 88 13.22 6.17 -2.44
C ARG A 88 13.35 7.67 -2.21
N GLU A 89 12.32 8.44 -2.55
CA GLU A 89 12.33 9.89 -2.34
C GLU A 89 12.37 10.25 -0.85
N VAL A 90 11.56 9.60 -0.01
CA VAL A 90 11.59 9.79 1.44
C VAL A 90 12.98 9.44 2.00
N MET A 91 13.54 8.29 1.61
CA MET A 91 14.88 7.89 2.08
C MET A 91 15.98 8.84 1.60
N HIS A 92 15.87 9.36 0.37
CA HIS A 92 16.79 10.37 -0.14
C HIS A 92 16.72 11.66 0.70
N LEU A 93 15.52 12.16 1.00
CA LEU A 93 15.33 13.35 1.83
C LEU A 93 15.87 13.16 3.25
N LEU A 94 15.61 12.01 3.88
CA LEU A 94 16.13 11.70 5.22
C LEU A 94 17.66 11.66 5.25
N SER A 95 18.31 11.14 4.19
CA SER A 95 19.77 11.10 4.07
C SER A 95 20.42 12.49 3.87
N ARG A 96 19.66 13.45 3.34
CA ARG A 96 20.13 14.83 3.13
C ARG A 96 20.04 15.69 4.40
N ASN A 97 19.04 15.45 5.24
CA ASN A 97 18.84 16.19 6.50
C ASN A 97 19.71 15.69 7.66
N THR A 98 20.44 14.59 7.49
CA THR A 98 21.36 14.03 8.49
C THR A 98 22.82 14.43 8.27
N ARG A 99 23.09 15.36 7.34
CA ARG A 99 24.41 15.93 7.04
C ARG A 99 24.48 17.41 7.38
#